data_AF-A0A3C2AZI8-F1
#
_entry.id   AF-A0A3C2AZI8-F1
#
_cell.length_a   1.000
_cell.length_b   1.000
_cell.length_c   1.000
_cell.angle_alpha   90.00
_cell.angle_beta   90.00
_cell.angle_gamma   90.00
#
_symmetry.space_group_name_H-M   'P 1'
#
loop_
_entity.id
_entity.type
_entity.pdbx_description
1 polymer ?
#
loop_
_entity_poly.entity_id
_entity_poly.type
_entity_poly.pdbx_seq_one_letter_code
_entity_poly.pdbx_strand_id
1 'polypeptide(L)'
;MFQDLLGDNRNVVLDHTGADPQFGWVLYLAHPADRDPTCAIEQVQGTREFIDCEGRTIDVGQLAPPPAGVRPEVSDDGLLALDLVADADIAASTTVETPGTTGG
;
A
#
# COMPACT_ATOMS: atom_id res chain seq x y z
N MET A 1 14.09 0.66 -3.32
CA MET A 1 13.30 0.50 -4.56
C MET A 1 11.94 -0.09 -4.19
N PHE A 2 10.92 0.75 -4.07
CA PHE A 2 9.56 0.39 -3.66
C PHE A 2 8.79 -0.30 -4.79
N GLN A 3 7.71 -1.00 -4.44
CA GLN A 3 6.91 -1.81 -5.38
C GLN A 3 5.38 -1.69 -5.12
N ASP A 4 4.93 -0.81 -4.22
CA ASP A 4 3.69 -1.04 -3.45
C ASP A 4 2.63 0.07 -3.45
N LEU A 5 2.52 0.85 -4.52
CA LEU A 5 1.27 1.56 -4.86
C LEU A 5 0.78 1.15 -6.25
N LEU A 6 0.63 -0.16 -6.45
CA LEU A 6 0.06 -0.76 -7.65
C LEU A 6 -1.47 -0.55 -7.69
N GLY A 7 -2.05 -0.47 -8.88
CA GLY A 7 -3.48 -0.19 -9.09
C GLY A 7 -3.88 1.29 -8.92
N ASP A 8 -5.18 1.54 -8.73
CA ASP A 8 -5.77 2.89 -8.77
C ASP A 8 -5.81 3.61 -7.41
N ASN A 9 -5.82 2.87 -6.30
CA ASN A 9 -5.88 3.45 -4.96
C ASN A 9 -4.56 4.14 -4.57
N ARG A 10 -4.67 5.31 -3.93
CA ARG A 10 -3.51 6.11 -3.48
C ARG A 10 -3.45 6.26 -1.95
N ASN A 11 -4.26 5.48 -1.24
CA ASN A 11 -4.49 5.59 0.20
C ASN A 11 -3.93 4.34 0.90
N VAL A 12 -3.12 4.55 1.94
CA VAL A 12 -2.60 3.52 2.84
C VAL A 12 -2.85 3.93 4.29
N VAL A 13 -2.98 2.96 5.18
CA VAL A 13 -3.05 3.16 6.62
C VAL A 13 -1.71 2.75 7.23
N LEU A 14 -1.15 3.64 8.04
CA LEU A 14 0.06 3.40 8.81
C LEU A 14 -0.32 3.37 10.30
N ASP A 15 -0.07 2.24 10.94
CA ASP A 15 -0.37 1.99 12.35
C ASP A 15 0.93 1.94 13.16
N HIS A 16 0.87 2.40 14.41
CA HIS A 16 1.98 2.27 15.38
C HIS A 16 1.45 1.73 16.71
N THR A 17 2.19 0.81 17.31
CA THR A 17 1.84 0.16 18.57
C THR A 17 3.03 0.08 19.52
N GLY A 18 2.77 0.36 20.81
CA GLY A 18 3.80 0.41 21.85
C GLY A 18 4.32 1.83 22.08
N ALA A 19 5.46 1.93 22.77
CA ALA A 19 6.10 3.20 23.14
C ALA A 19 7.50 3.40 22.53
N ASP A 20 7.98 2.40 21.78
CA ASP A 20 9.28 2.43 21.12
C ASP A 20 9.10 2.91 19.67
N PRO A 21 9.76 4.01 19.25
CA PRO A 21 9.62 4.51 17.88
C PRO A 21 10.29 3.60 16.83
N GLN A 22 11.17 2.68 17.22
CA GLN A 22 11.89 1.79 16.30
C GLN A 22 11.07 0.54 15.92
N PHE A 23 10.03 0.20 16.67
CA PHE A 23 9.26 -1.04 16.52
C PHE A 23 7.74 -0.78 16.51
N GLY A 24 6.95 -1.79 16.15
CA GLY A 24 5.49 -1.74 16.23
C GLY A 24 4.78 -0.96 15.11
N TRP A 25 5.51 -0.54 14.07
CA TRP A 25 4.96 0.04 12.84
C TRP A 25 4.41 -1.05 11.91
N VAL A 26 3.20 -0.85 11.38
CA VAL A 26 2.57 -1.74 10.39
C VAL A 26 1.91 -0.92 9.29
N LEU A 27 2.01 -1.38 8.04
CA LEU A 27 1.34 -0.82 6.87
C LEU A 27 0.12 -1.67 6.51
N TYR A 28 -0.98 -1.04 6.12
CA TYR A 28 -2.19 -1.65 5.59
C TYR A 28 -2.70 -0.88 4.37
N LEU A 29 -3.46 -1.54 3.49
CA LEU A 29 -4.18 -0.89 2.40
C LEU A 29 -5.48 -0.27 2.95
N ALA A 30 -5.94 0.84 2.35
CA ALA A 30 -7.12 1.56 2.85
C ALA A 30 -8.47 0.96 2.40
N HIS A 31 -8.65 -0.35 2.62
CA HIS A 31 -9.92 -1.08 2.45
C HIS A 31 -9.96 -2.33 3.36
N PRO A 32 -11.15 -2.90 3.65
CA PRO A 32 -11.25 -4.14 4.43
C PRO A 32 -10.60 -5.34 3.72
N ALA A 33 -10.00 -6.24 4.49
CA ALA A 33 -9.43 -7.50 3.99
C ALA A 33 -10.48 -8.47 3.41
N ASP A 34 -11.75 -8.30 3.76
CA ASP A 34 -12.89 -9.09 3.28
C ASP A 34 -13.68 -8.39 2.15
N ARG A 35 -13.15 -7.31 1.55
CA ARG A 35 -13.80 -6.55 0.46
C ARG A 35 -12.83 -6.16 -0.66
N ASP A 36 -13.42 -5.83 -1.80
CA ASP A 36 -12.73 -5.26 -2.96
C ASP A 36 -12.11 -3.88 -2.64
N PRO A 37 -10.98 -3.48 -3.25
CA PRO A 37 -10.34 -2.19 -3.00
C PRO A 37 -11.21 -0.94 -3.28
N THR A 38 -12.29 -1.07 -4.04
CA THR A 38 -13.29 0.01 -4.20
C THR A 38 -14.07 0.33 -2.91
N CYS A 39 -14.04 -0.56 -1.92
CA CYS A 39 -14.62 -0.34 -0.59
C CYS A 39 -13.69 0.50 0.30
N ALA A 40 -13.56 1.79 -0.01
CA ALA A 40 -12.77 2.72 0.79
C ALA A 40 -13.30 2.85 2.24
N ILE A 41 -12.38 3.14 3.17
CA ILE A 41 -12.64 3.37 4.59
C ILE A 41 -12.49 4.86 4.98
N GLU A 42 -13.22 5.27 6.02
CA GLU A 42 -13.02 6.54 6.75
C GLU A 42 -12.56 6.25 8.20
N GLN A 43 -11.55 6.96 8.71
CA GLN A 43 -11.06 6.76 10.08
C GLN A 43 -11.97 7.44 11.11
N VAL A 44 -12.35 6.72 12.17
CA VAL A 44 -13.02 7.30 13.33
C VAL A 44 -11.98 8.12 14.11
N GLN A 45 -12.07 9.45 14.03
CA GLN A 45 -11.04 10.37 14.51
C GLN A 45 -10.66 10.14 15.98
N GLY A 46 -9.36 10.07 16.27
CA GLY A 46 -8.82 9.82 17.61
C GLY A 46 -8.82 8.34 18.04
N THR A 47 -9.15 7.41 17.14
CA THR A 47 -9.17 5.96 17.41
C THR A 47 -8.33 5.17 16.39
N ARG A 48 -8.24 3.85 16.59
CA ARG A 48 -7.70 2.87 15.63
C ARG A 48 -8.82 2.07 14.92
N GLU A 49 -10.02 2.66 14.86
CA GLU A 49 -11.22 2.11 14.22
C GLU A 49 -11.56 2.89 12.94
N PHE A 50 -12.22 2.21 12.01
CA PHE A 50 -12.61 2.71 10.70
C PHE A 50 -14.06 2.38 10.41
N ILE A 51 -14.73 3.20 9.60
CA ILE A 51 -16.02 2.90 8.99
C ILE A 51 -15.77 2.50 7.54
N ASP A 52 -16.30 1.35 7.11
CA ASP A 52 -16.19 0.90 5.72
C ASP A 52 -17.37 1.33 4.82
N CYS A 53 -17.30 0.98 3.54
CA CYS A 53 -18.32 1.32 2.55
C CYS A 53 -19.72 0.73 2.82
N GLU A 54 -19.84 -0.27 3.73
CA GLU A 54 -21.11 -0.85 4.18
C GLU A 54 -21.61 -0.23 5.49
N GLY A 55 -20.84 0.70 6.08
CA GLY A 55 -21.13 1.31 7.37
C GLY A 55 -20.72 0.44 8.57
N ARG A 56 -19.90 -0.59 8.38
CA ARG A 56 -19.36 -1.41 9.48
C ARG A 56 -18.24 -0.66 10.18
N THR A 57 -18.26 -0.63 11.51
CA THR A 57 -17.06 -0.31 12.30
C THR A 57 -16.12 -1.51 12.29
N ILE A 58 -14.86 -1.30 11.91
CA ILE A 58 -13.81 -2.33 11.86
C ILE A 58 -12.52 -1.82 12.53
N ASP A 59 -11.73 -2.73 13.09
CA ASP A 59 -10.41 -2.39 13.65
C ASP A 59 -9.30 -2.43 12.58
N VAL A 60 -8.18 -1.75 12.83
CA VAL A 60 -7.04 -1.66 11.91
C VAL A 60 -6.50 -3.02 11.43
N GLY A 61 -6.57 -4.07 12.26
CA GLY A 61 -6.18 -5.44 11.92
C GLY A 61 -7.13 -6.15 10.96
N GLN A 62 -8.29 -5.56 10.64
CA GLN A 62 -9.24 -6.05 9.63
C GLN A 62 -9.02 -5.43 8.24
N LEU A 63 -8.09 -4.48 8.11
CA LEU A 63 -7.70 -3.89 6.83
C LEU A 63 -6.85 -4.87 6.00
N ALA A 64 -6.89 -4.74 4.68
CA ALA A 64 -6.12 -5.60 3.79
C ALA A 64 -4.60 -5.39 4.00
N PRO A 65 -3.80 -6.47 4.14
CA PRO A 65 -2.35 -6.36 4.26
C PRO A 65 -1.72 -5.97 2.92
N PRO A 66 -0.55 -5.32 2.93
CA PRO A 66 0.23 -5.07 1.72
C PRO A 66 0.75 -6.40 1.11
N PRO A 67 1.05 -6.41 -0.19
CA PRO A 67 1.80 -7.46 -0.87
C PRO A 67 3.03 -7.99 -0.11
N ALA A 68 3.27 -9.29 -0.25
CA ALA A 68 4.24 -10.02 0.57
C ALA A 68 5.67 -9.49 0.43
N GLY A 69 6.27 -9.12 1.57
CA GLY A 69 7.64 -8.59 1.67
C GLY A 69 7.69 -7.07 1.90
N VAL A 70 6.63 -6.35 1.57
CA VAL A 70 6.54 -4.90 1.81
C VAL A 70 6.14 -4.62 3.26
N ARG A 71 6.76 -3.57 3.81
CA ARG A 71 6.65 -3.08 5.19
C ARG A 71 7.25 -1.67 5.25
N PRO A 72 6.93 -0.86 6.27
CA PRO A 72 7.69 0.35 6.56
C PRO A 72 9.15 0.01 6.91
N GLU A 73 10.10 0.87 6.56
CA GLU A 73 11.48 0.75 7.01
C GLU A 73 11.75 1.78 8.10
N VAL A 74 12.36 1.36 9.21
CA VAL A 74 12.73 2.24 10.33
C VAL A 74 14.24 2.21 10.49
N SER A 75 14.85 3.39 10.53
CA SER A 75 16.30 3.56 10.70
C SER A 75 16.71 3.53 12.18
N ASP A 76 18.00 3.31 12.43
CA ASP A 76 18.56 3.26 13.79
C ASP A 76 18.40 4.58 14.60
N ASP A 77 18.13 5.70 13.92
CA ASP A 77 17.83 7.01 14.52
C ASP A 77 16.31 7.24 14.76
N GLY A 78 15.47 6.26 14.44
CA GLY A 78 14.01 6.35 14.53
C GLY A 78 13.32 6.99 13.32
N LEU A 79 14.04 7.29 12.24
CA LEU A 79 13.41 7.78 11.00
C LEU A 79 12.62 6.66 10.32
N LEU A 80 11.30 6.85 10.24
CA LEU A 80 10.40 6.02 9.44
C LEU A 80 10.45 6.46 7.96
N ALA A 81 10.67 5.50 7.07
CA ALA A 81 10.60 5.67 5.62
C ALA A 81 9.46 4.81 5.02
N LEU A 82 8.68 5.43 4.13
CA LEU A 82 7.76 4.76 3.21
C LEU A 82 8.25 5.03 1.78
N ASP A 83 8.41 3.96 0.99
CA ASP A 83 9.00 3.95 -0.41
C ASP A 83 7.59 3.81 -1.14
N LEU A 84 7.24 4.75 -2.03
CA LEU A 84 5.99 4.77 -2.80
C LEU A 84 6.32 4.88 -4.29
N VAL A 85 5.79 3.98 -5.12
CA VAL A 85 6.06 3.92 -6.58
C VAL A 85 4.74 3.71 -7.33
N ALA A 86 4.52 4.48 -8.40
CA ALA A 86 3.29 4.45 -9.18
C ALA A 86 3.28 3.32 -10.22
N ASP A 87 2.08 2.81 -10.51
CA ASP A 87 1.77 1.65 -11.37
C ASP A 87 2.21 1.76 -12.85
N ALA A 88 2.73 2.91 -13.29
CA ALA A 88 2.93 3.25 -14.70
C ALA A 88 4.03 2.46 -15.42
N ASP A 89 5.00 1.89 -14.70
CA ASP A 89 6.20 1.28 -15.29
C ASP A 89 6.04 -0.21 -15.69
N ILE A 90 4.96 -0.89 -15.26
CA ILE A 90 4.76 -2.31 -15.58
C ILE A 90 4.31 -2.52 -17.05
N ALA A 91 3.66 -1.52 -17.65
CA ALA A 91 3.17 -1.58 -19.03
C ALA A 91 4.28 -1.50 -20.10
N ALA A 92 5.51 -1.10 -19.74
CA ALA A 92 6.59 -0.84 -20.69
C ALA A 92 7.29 -2.10 -21.24
N SER A 93 6.91 -3.31 -20.79
CA SER A 93 7.54 -4.58 -21.17
C SER A 93 6.84 -5.32 -22.32
N THR A 94 6.13 -4.60 -23.20
CA THR A 94 5.75 -5.15 -24.52
C THR A 94 6.98 -5.21 -25.42
N THR A 95 7.32 -6.40 -25.90
CA THR A 95 8.47 -6.67 -26.79
C THR A 95 8.59 -5.68 -27.94
N VAL A 96 9.77 -5.07 -28.07
CA VAL A 96 10.16 -4.35 -29.29
C VAL A 96 10.37 -5.39 -30.40
N GLU A 97 9.39 -5.51 -31.30
CA GLU A 97 9.63 -6.18 -32.58
C GLU A 97 10.58 -5.31 -33.41
N THR A 98 11.78 -5.83 -33.70
CA THR A 98 12.77 -5.14 -34.54
C THR A 98 12.24 -4.98 -35.96
N PRO A 99 12.09 -3.75 -36.49
CA PRO A 99 11.66 -3.54 -37.88
C PRO A 99 12.76 -3.98 -38.84
N GLY A 100 12.63 -5.20 -39.37
CA GLY A 100 13.59 -5.83 -40.29
C GLY A 100 13.69 -5.12 -41.64
N THR A 101 14.55 -4.10 -41.73
CA THR A 101 14.93 -3.50 -43.01
C THR A 101 16.06 -4.29 -43.68
N THR A 102 15.78 -4.84 -44.86
CA THR A 102 16.79 -5.17 -45.87
C THR A 102 16.20 -4.87 -47.24
N GLY A 103 16.81 -3.94 -47.98
CA GLY A 103 16.47 -3.67 -49.38
C GLY A 103 17.40 -4.40 -50.35
N GLY A 104 16.93 -4.59 -51.59
CA GLY A 104 17.66 -5.17 -52.71
C GLY A 104 16.86 -5.03 -54.00
#